data_AF-A0A5M6I7J5-F1
#
_entry.id   AF-A0A5M6I7J5-F1
#
_cell.length_a   1.000
_cell.length_b   1.000
_cell.length_c   1.000
_cell.angle_alpha   90.00
_cell.angle_beta   90.00
_cell.angle_gamma   90.00
#
_symmetry.space_group_name_H-M   'P 1'
#
loop_
_entity.id
_entity.type
_entity.pdbx_description
1 polymer ?
#
loop_
_entity_poly.entity_id
_entity_poly.type
_entity_poly.pdbx_seq_one_letter_code
_entity_poly.pdbx_strand_id
1 'polypeptide(L)'
;MLTDSVFRAVLKIALYVNAAIVIFVALDPFGVFSSINIVSIVSISVAVLSLGVLALTQWVFPTLCRQPLMWRLFPDIDGDYDAEMSSNYPMLKAMADGHSTEELKTENLRLNVMGTVSIRTTLTNISMTFSAKNKYSTSEVLSCSLQRGRGNCPHRLYYVFEGRVKDPETTDTRSFLGAGCIDIPRERRPKVLDGEYWTNREWHNGLNTAGLVRFTRL
;
A
#
# COMPACT_ATOMS: atom_id res chain seq x y z
N MET A 1 -7.16 8.40 0.47
CA MET A 1 -8.10 9.50 0.14
C MET A 1 -7.94 10.04 -1.29
N LEU A 2 -6.71 10.12 -1.86
CA LEU A 2 -6.50 10.56 -3.26
C LEU A 2 -6.95 9.52 -4.32
N THR A 3 -6.82 8.22 -4.02
CA THR A 3 -7.30 7.12 -4.87
C THR A 3 -8.79 7.22 -5.14
N ASP A 4 -9.59 7.56 -4.14
CA ASP A 4 -11.04 7.67 -4.26
C ASP A 4 -11.46 8.86 -5.15
N SER A 5 -10.82 10.03 -5.00
CA SER A 5 -11.11 11.20 -5.86
C SER A 5 -10.77 10.98 -7.33
N VAL A 6 -9.63 10.33 -7.60
CA VAL A 6 -9.18 10.03 -8.97
C VAL A 6 -10.03 8.92 -9.57
N PHE A 7 -10.34 7.87 -8.79
CA PHE A 7 -11.24 6.80 -9.21
C PHE A 7 -12.62 7.33 -9.57
N ARG A 8 -13.21 8.20 -8.72
CA ARG A 8 -14.50 8.86 -9.01
C ARG A 8 -14.43 9.73 -10.26
N ALA A 9 -13.33 10.44 -10.49
CA ALA A 9 -13.16 11.25 -11.70
C ALA A 9 -13.07 10.39 -12.96
N VAL A 10 -12.26 9.33 -12.92
CA VAL A 10 -12.13 8.34 -14.02
C VAL A 10 -13.46 7.66 -14.30
N LEU A 11 -14.18 7.22 -13.26
CA LEU A 11 -15.49 6.60 -13.39
C LEU A 11 -16.51 7.56 -14.02
N LYS A 12 -16.54 8.83 -13.60
CA LYS A 12 -17.41 9.85 -14.19
C LYS A 12 -17.09 10.08 -15.66
N ILE A 13 -15.81 10.24 -16.02
CA ILE A 13 -15.39 10.41 -17.42
C ILE A 13 -15.81 9.19 -18.25
N ALA A 14 -15.56 7.98 -17.75
CA ALA A 14 -15.92 6.76 -18.44
C ALA A 14 -17.45 6.64 -18.64
N LEU A 15 -18.25 7.00 -17.63
CA LEU A 15 -19.71 7.08 -17.72
C LEU A 15 -20.17 8.11 -18.76
N TYR A 16 -19.60 9.32 -18.77
CA TYR A 16 -19.97 10.36 -19.74
C TYR A 16 -19.64 9.96 -21.18
N VAL A 17 -18.44 9.39 -21.39
CA VAL A 17 -18.03 8.89 -22.72
C VAL A 17 -18.96 7.75 -23.16
N ASN A 18 -19.28 6.82 -22.26
CA ASN A 18 -20.19 5.72 -22.55
C ASN A 18 -21.60 6.21 -22.91
N ALA A 19 -22.14 7.15 -22.14
CA ALA A 19 -23.44 7.76 -22.41
C ALA A 19 -23.45 8.47 -23.77
N ALA A 20 -22.39 9.22 -24.11
CA ALA A 20 -22.26 9.87 -25.41
C ALA A 20 -22.24 8.87 -26.57
N ILE A 21 -21.53 7.74 -26.42
CA ILE A 21 -21.51 6.66 -27.42
C ILE A 21 -22.90 6.04 -27.58
N VAL A 22 -23.59 5.73 -26.48
CA VAL A 22 -24.95 5.17 -26.53
C VAL A 22 -25.91 6.14 -27.21
N ILE A 23 -25.86 7.44 -26.86
CA ILE A 23 -26.69 8.48 -27.50
C ILE A 23 -26.37 8.56 -28.99
N PHE A 24 -25.09 8.59 -29.38
CA PHE A 24 -24.68 8.66 -30.77
C PHE A 24 -25.18 7.47 -31.60
N VAL A 25 -25.07 6.25 -31.06
CA VAL A 25 -25.57 5.04 -31.70
C VAL A 25 -27.10 5.04 -31.76
N ALA A 26 -27.79 5.49 -30.71
CA ALA A 26 -29.24 5.54 -30.65
C ALA A 26 -29.86 6.59 -31.60
N LEU A 27 -29.17 7.71 -31.81
CA LEU A 27 -29.60 8.74 -32.77
C LEU A 27 -29.38 8.31 -34.22
N ASP A 28 -28.55 7.29 -34.45
CA ASP A 28 -28.19 6.72 -35.76
C ASP A 28 -28.12 7.78 -36.89
N PRO A 29 -27.28 8.83 -36.74
CA PRO A 29 -27.29 9.97 -37.67
C PRO A 29 -26.93 9.60 -39.11
N PHE A 30 -26.41 8.38 -39.33
CA PHE A 30 -26.00 7.86 -40.62
C PHE A 30 -26.85 6.68 -41.11
N GLY A 31 -27.87 6.24 -40.35
CA GLY A 31 -28.75 5.13 -40.73
C GLY A 31 -28.04 3.77 -40.79
N VAL A 32 -26.90 3.61 -40.09
CA VAL A 32 -26.03 2.42 -40.16
C VAL A 32 -26.51 1.32 -39.22
N PHE A 33 -27.26 1.67 -38.17
CA PHE A 33 -27.60 0.78 -37.06
C PHE A 33 -29.09 0.45 -36.97
N SER A 34 -29.86 0.72 -38.03
CA SER A 34 -31.33 0.58 -38.07
C SER A 34 -31.87 -0.82 -37.73
N SER A 35 -31.03 -1.85 -37.77
CA SER A 35 -31.40 -3.25 -37.46
C SER A 35 -31.01 -3.70 -36.05
N ILE A 36 -30.33 -2.86 -35.26
CA ILE A 36 -29.79 -3.24 -33.95
C ILE A 36 -30.78 -2.86 -32.84
N ASN A 37 -31.07 -3.81 -31.95
CA ASN A 37 -31.89 -3.56 -30.77
C ASN A 37 -31.14 -2.65 -29.79
N ILE A 38 -31.75 -1.53 -29.39
CA ILE A 38 -31.21 -0.57 -28.42
C ILE A 38 -30.82 -1.25 -27.10
N VAL A 39 -31.57 -2.27 -26.65
CA VAL A 39 -31.25 -3.05 -25.44
C VAL A 39 -29.90 -3.76 -25.58
N SER A 40 -29.60 -4.30 -26.75
CA SER A 40 -28.32 -4.96 -27.03
C SER A 40 -27.17 -3.96 -27.03
N ILE A 41 -27.39 -2.75 -27.57
CA ILE A 41 -26.39 -1.66 -27.56
C ILE A 41 -26.07 -1.25 -26.13
N VAL A 42 -27.09 -1.01 -25.30
CA VAL A 42 -26.90 -0.63 -23.88
C VAL A 42 -26.19 -1.74 -23.12
N SER A 43 -26.59 -3.00 -23.31
CA SER A 43 -25.97 -4.15 -22.64
C SER A 43 -24.48 -4.32 -22.99
N ILE A 44 -24.13 -4.24 -24.28
CA ILE A 44 -22.75 -4.28 -24.75
C ILE A 44 -21.97 -3.09 -24.18
N SER A 45 -22.56 -1.90 -24.18
CA SER A 45 -21.93 -0.68 -23.67
C SER A 45 -21.57 -0.80 -22.18
N VAL A 46 -22.48 -1.35 -21.37
CA VAL A 46 -22.24 -1.62 -19.95
C VAL A 46 -21.17 -2.68 -19.75
N ALA A 47 -21.18 -3.76 -20.55
CA ALA A 47 -20.17 -4.80 -20.49
C ALA A 47 -18.77 -4.27 -20.84
N VAL A 48 -18.66 -3.47 -21.91
CA VAL A 48 -17.41 -2.83 -22.34
C VAL A 48 -16.91 -1.85 -21.29
N LEU A 49 -17.79 -1.03 -20.71
CA LEU A 49 -17.44 -0.11 -19.63
C LEU A 49 -16.91 -0.88 -18.41
N SER A 50 -17.60 -1.94 -18.01
CA SER A 50 -17.24 -2.76 -16.85
C SER A 50 -15.88 -3.43 -17.05
N LEU A 51 -15.66 -4.07 -18.21
CA LEU A 51 -14.38 -4.68 -18.58
C LEU A 51 -13.26 -3.63 -18.68
N GLY A 52 -13.55 -2.46 -19.25
CA GLY A 52 -12.61 -1.35 -19.36
C GLY A 52 -12.17 -0.83 -17.99
N VAL A 53 -13.09 -0.65 -17.04
CA VAL A 53 -12.77 -0.24 -15.67
C VAL A 53 -11.96 -1.33 -14.95
N LEU A 54 -12.30 -2.60 -15.12
CA LEU A 54 -11.53 -3.71 -14.54
C LEU A 54 -10.10 -3.77 -15.10
N ALA A 55 -9.94 -3.69 -16.42
CA ALA A 55 -8.64 -3.66 -17.07
C ALA A 55 -7.82 -2.44 -16.64
N LEU A 56 -8.45 -1.27 -16.52
CA LEU A 56 -7.80 -0.04 -16.09
C LEU A 56 -7.26 -0.16 -14.66
N THR A 57 -8.05 -0.73 -13.75
CA THR A 57 -7.70 -0.84 -12.33
C THR A 57 -6.59 -1.85 -12.05
N GLN A 58 -6.60 -2.99 -12.76
CA GLN A 58 -5.69 -4.12 -12.50
C GLN A 58 -4.42 -4.10 -13.34
N TRP A 59 -4.49 -3.72 -14.62
CA TRP A 59 -3.37 -3.92 -15.57
C TRP A 59 -2.78 -2.63 -16.11
N VAL A 60 -3.65 -1.68 -16.50
CA VAL A 60 -3.20 -0.44 -17.13
C VAL A 60 -2.59 0.49 -16.09
N PHE A 61 -3.17 0.60 -14.88
CA PHE A 61 -2.71 1.54 -13.87
C PHE A 61 -1.24 1.32 -13.42
N PRO A 62 -0.79 0.10 -13.05
CA PRO A 62 0.62 -0.12 -12.70
C PRO A 62 1.57 0.27 -13.86
N THR A 63 1.16 -0.03 -15.09
CA THR A 63 1.92 0.31 -16.30
C THR A 63 1.96 1.82 -16.54
N LEU A 64 0.86 2.52 -16.24
CA LEU A 64 0.74 3.96 -16.36
C LEU A 64 1.59 4.70 -15.32
N CYS A 65 1.66 4.20 -14.08
CA CYS A 65 2.53 4.75 -13.03
C CYS A 65 4.02 4.73 -13.41
N ARG A 66 4.43 3.76 -14.25
CA ARG A 66 5.80 3.70 -14.78
C ARG A 66 6.10 4.80 -15.79
N GLN A 67 5.11 5.49 -16.35
CA GLN A 67 5.32 6.53 -17.37
C GLN A 67 5.89 7.84 -16.77
N PRO A 68 6.77 8.55 -17.51
CA PRO A 68 7.48 9.73 -17.01
C PRO A 68 6.60 10.94 -16.67
N LEU A 69 5.32 10.95 -17.08
CA LEU A 69 4.39 12.02 -16.73
C LEU A 69 3.65 11.76 -15.41
N MET A 70 3.44 10.49 -15.06
CA MET A 70 2.53 10.07 -13.99
C MET A 70 3.22 9.84 -12.65
N TRP A 71 4.55 9.64 -12.63
CA TRP A 71 5.28 9.37 -11.39
C TRP A 71 5.17 10.47 -10.33
N ARG A 72 4.98 11.74 -10.73
CA ARG A 72 4.74 12.86 -9.81
C ARG A 72 3.42 12.71 -9.03
N LEU A 73 2.46 12.00 -9.62
CA LEU A 73 1.15 11.76 -9.06
C LEU A 73 1.11 10.41 -8.34
N PHE A 74 1.78 9.41 -8.88
CA PHE A 74 1.81 8.06 -8.34
C PHE A 74 3.24 7.51 -8.48
N PRO A 75 4.07 7.60 -7.42
CA PRO A 75 5.45 7.10 -7.48
C PRO A 75 5.45 5.59 -7.73
N ASP A 76 6.42 5.12 -8.54
CA ASP A 76 6.60 3.69 -8.80
C ASP A 76 7.27 3.03 -7.59
N ILE A 77 6.44 2.62 -6.62
CA ILE A 77 6.85 1.88 -5.42
C ILE A 77 6.63 0.36 -5.56
N ASP A 78 6.15 -0.11 -6.71
CA ASP A 78 5.93 -1.54 -6.94
C ASP A 78 7.25 -2.28 -7.03
N GLY A 79 7.36 -3.41 -6.33
CA GLY A 79 8.52 -4.29 -6.42
C GLY A 79 8.77 -5.09 -5.15
N ASP A 80 9.88 -5.79 -5.15
CA ASP A 80 10.35 -6.57 -4.02
C ASP A 80 11.57 -5.87 -3.40
N TYR A 81 11.67 -5.93 -2.08
CA TYR A 81 12.62 -5.18 -1.28
C TYR A 81 13.24 -6.08 -0.21
N ASP A 82 14.54 -5.95 0.03
CA ASP A 82 15.14 -6.33 1.29
C ASP A 82 14.69 -5.35 2.37
N ALA A 83 14.19 -5.86 3.49
CA ALA A 83 13.71 -5.06 4.60
C ALA A 83 14.57 -5.26 5.83
N GLU A 84 14.97 -4.14 6.43
CA GLU A 84 15.60 -4.06 7.74
C GLU A 84 14.64 -3.36 8.68
N MET A 85 14.31 -4.01 9.79
CA MET A 85 13.46 -3.47 10.84
C MET A 85 14.26 -3.40 12.12
N SER A 86 14.27 -2.24 12.78
CA SER A 86 14.87 -2.08 14.09
C SER A 86 13.78 -1.79 15.11
N SER A 87 13.79 -2.47 16.26
CA SER A 87 12.77 -2.33 17.31
C SER A 87 13.39 -1.92 18.65
N ASN A 88 12.62 -1.14 19.42
CA ASN A 88 12.90 -0.79 20.80
C ASN A 88 12.60 -1.92 21.82
N TYR A 89 12.15 -3.10 21.38
CA TYR A 89 11.77 -4.20 22.27
C TYR A 89 12.84 -4.58 23.32
N PRO A 90 14.15 -4.72 22.99
CA PRO A 90 15.16 -5.06 23.99
C PRO A 90 15.24 -4.04 25.13
N MET A 91 15.07 -2.75 24.83
CA MET A 91 15.04 -1.69 25.82
C MET A 91 13.81 -1.83 26.74
N LEU A 92 12.64 -2.12 26.18
CA LEU A 92 11.41 -2.34 26.97
C LEU A 92 11.53 -3.55 27.89
N LYS A 93 12.10 -4.65 27.38
CA LYS A 93 12.33 -5.86 28.17
C LYS A 93 13.28 -5.60 29.33
N ALA A 94 14.41 -4.93 29.08
CA ALA A 94 15.36 -4.61 30.13
C ALA A 94 14.79 -3.66 31.20
N MET A 95 13.93 -2.70 30.80
CA MET A 95 13.19 -1.87 31.76
C MET A 95 12.22 -2.70 32.62
N ALA A 96 11.53 -3.67 32.03
CA ALA A 96 10.64 -4.58 32.76
C ALA A 96 11.41 -5.49 33.73
N ASP A 97 12.64 -5.88 33.38
CA ASP A 97 13.56 -6.65 34.21
C ASP A 97 14.24 -5.81 35.31
N GLY A 98 13.98 -4.50 35.36
CA GLY A 98 14.43 -3.59 36.43
C GLY A 98 15.74 -2.83 36.15
N HIS A 99 16.24 -2.83 34.91
CA HIS A 99 17.43 -2.04 34.54
C HIS A 99 17.16 -0.54 34.48
N SER A 100 18.17 0.27 34.83
CA SER A 100 18.03 1.72 34.79
C SER A 100 18.09 2.27 33.37
N THR A 101 17.38 3.37 33.10
CA THR A 101 17.34 3.98 31.75
C THR A 101 18.71 4.48 31.26
N GLU A 102 19.63 4.80 32.18
CA GLU A 102 20.97 5.31 31.87
C GLU A 102 21.92 4.20 31.37
N GLU A 103 21.79 2.97 31.91
CA GLU A 103 22.54 1.81 31.43
C GLU A 103 22.10 1.42 30.01
N LEU A 104 20.79 1.47 29.73
CA LEU A 104 20.21 1.08 28.45
C LEU A 104 20.53 2.04 27.29
N LYS A 105 20.67 3.35 27.57
CA LYS A 105 21.07 4.33 26.56
C LYS A 105 22.49 4.10 26.04
N THR A 106 23.36 3.53 26.87
CA THR A 106 24.77 3.31 26.55
C THR A 106 24.95 2.10 25.62
N GLU A 107 24.08 1.10 25.74
CA GLU A 107 24.19 -0.16 24.99
C GLU A 107 23.53 -0.16 23.60
N ASN A 108 22.81 0.91 23.21
CA ASN A 108 22.12 1.01 21.90
C ASN A 108 21.31 -0.26 21.54
N LEU A 109 20.60 -0.82 22.52
CA LEU A 109 19.87 -2.08 22.40
C LEU A 109 18.72 -1.96 21.39
N ARG A 110 18.96 -2.39 20.14
CA ARG A 110 17.95 -2.49 19.08
C ARG A 110 17.87 -3.91 18.58
N LEU A 111 16.66 -4.44 18.49
CA LEU A 111 16.44 -5.72 17.83
C LEU A 111 16.33 -5.46 16.33
N ASN A 112 17.28 -5.99 15.55
CA ASN A 112 17.26 -5.89 14.11
C ASN A 112 16.71 -7.18 13.48
N VAL A 113 15.65 -7.05 12.69
CA VAL A 113 15.02 -8.15 11.96
C VAL A 113 15.16 -7.88 10.47
N MET A 114 15.73 -8.86 9.77
CA MET A 114 15.87 -8.82 8.31
C MET A 114 14.74 -9.63 7.67
N GLY A 115 14.22 -9.15 6.54
CA GLY A 115 13.14 -9.78 5.82
C GLY A 115 13.06 -9.35 4.37
N THR A 116 11.98 -9.76 3.71
CA THR A 116 11.63 -9.36 2.36
C THR A 116 10.23 -8.75 2.37
N VAL A 117 10.07 -7.62 1.69
CA VAL A 117 8.79 -6.93 1.50
C VAL A 117 8.42 -6.97 0.03
N SER A 118 7.18 -7.32 -0.27
CA SER A 118 6.60 -7.20 -1.61
C SER A 118 5.55 -6.10 -1.60
N ILE A 119 5.69 -5.09 -2.46
CA ILE A 119 4.71 -4.00 -2.63
C ILE A 119 4.09 -4.12 -4.02
N ARG A 120 2.76 -4.09 -4.08
CA ARG A 120 1.98 -4.10 -5.32
C ARG A 120 0.87 -3.05 -5.25
N THR A 121 0.83 -2.13 -6.20
CA THR A 121 -0.17 -1.06 -6.27
C THR A 121 -1.15 -1.33 -7.41
N THR A 122 -2.43 -1.06 -7.15
CA THR A 122 -3.50 -0.97 -8.15
C THR A 122 -4.13 0.42 -8.06
N LEU A 123 -5.08 0.74 -8.94
CA LEU A 123 -5.74 2.05 -8.90
C LEU A 123 -6.46 2.31 -7.56
N THR A 124 -6.93 1.24 -6.91
CA THR A 124 -7.79 1.32 -5.73
C THR A 124 -7.12 0.81 -4.46
N ASN A 125 -6.07 -0.01 -4.57
CA ASN A 125 -5.47 -0.68 -3.43
C ASN A 125 -3.94 -0.69 -3.49
N ILE A 126 -3.31 -0.83 -2.33
CA ILE A 126 -1.88 -1.08 -2.18
C ILE A 126 -1.76 -2.30 -1.28
N SER A 127 -1.27 -3.41 -1.84
CA SER A 127 -0.97 -4.62 -1.10
C SER A 127 0.51 -4.62 -0.73
N MET A 128 0.78 -4.97 0.53
CA MET A 128 2.13 -5.12 1.03
C MET A 128 2.19 -6.34 1.95
N THR A 129 3.19 -7.18 1.73
CA THR A 129 3.46 -8.37 2.54
C THR A 129 4.91 -8.37 2.99
N PHE A 130 5.14 -8.77 4.24
CA PHE A 130 6.47 -8.92 4.81
C PHE A 130 6.68 -10.36 5.27
N SER A 131 7.86 -10.90 4.96
CA SER A 131 8.32 -12.18 5.47
C SER A 131 9.71 -12.02 6.08
N ALA A 132 9.85 -12.34 7.37
CA ALA A 132 11.17 -12.33 8.01
C ALA A 132 12.05 -13.45 7.45
N LYS A 133 13.37 -13.21 7.31
CA LYS A 133 14.33 -14.21 6.78
C LYS A 133 14.39 -15.46 7.65
N ASN A 134 14.24 -15.30 8.96
CA ASN A 134 14.18 -16.39 9.93
C ASN A 134 12.83 -17.14 9.96
N LYS A 135 11.85 -16.74 9.12
CA LYS A 135 10.48 -17.28 9.06
C LYS A 135 9.70 -17.24 10.39
N TYR A 136 10.19 -16.46 11.36
CA TYR A 136 9.58 -16.34 12.68
C TYR A 136 8.27 -15.57 12.63
N SER A 137 8.26 -14.49 11.83
CA SER A 137 7.12 -13.59 11.69
C SER A 137 6.80 -13.31 10.23
N THR A 138 5.52 -13.24 9.93
CA THR A 138 4.98 -12.68 8.70
C THR A 138 4.04 -11.53 9.04
N SER A 139 3.89 -10.58 8.13
CA SER A 139 2.82 -9.59 8.26
C SER A 139 2.17 -9.27 6.93
N GLU A 140 0.90 -8.95 7.01
CA GLU A 140 0.06 -8.57 5.87
C GLU A 140 -0.58 -7.22 6.16
N VAL A 141 -0.49 -6.31 5.19
CA VAL A 141 -1.12 -5.00 5.28
C VAL A 141 -2.63 -5.13 5.07
N LEU A 142 -3.39 -4.72 6.07
CA LEU A 142 -4.85 -4.69 6.07
C LEU A 142 -5.40 -3.46 5.34
N SER A 143 -4.71 -2.32 5.49
CA SER A 143 -5.12 -1.06 4.88
C SER A 143 -3.93 -0.17 4.62
N CYS A 144 -3.97 0.59 3.53
CA CYS A 144 -2.89 1.44 3.11
C CYS A 144 -3.43 2.73 2.46
N SER A 145 -2.74 3.86 2.69
CA SER A 145 -3.07 5.15 2.11
C SER A 145 -1.80 5.90 1.73
N LEU A 146 -1.68 6.19 0.43
CA LEU A 146 -0.65 7.07 -0.10
C LEU A 146 -1.09 8.54 0.00
N GLN A 147 -0.35 9.32 0.77
CA GLN A 147 -0.47 10.77 0.85
C GLN A 147 0.57 11.43 -0.05
N ARG A 148 0.14 12.38 -0.87
CA ARG A 148 1.06 13.16 -1.68
C ARG A 148 1.71 14.27 -0.87
N GLY A 149 3.04 14.37 -0.97
CA GLY A 149 3.78 15.52 -0.46
C GLY A 149 3.47 16.76 -1.28
N ARG A 150 3.23 17.90 -0.61
CA ARG A 150 3.11 19.23 -1.22
C ARG A 150 4.45 19.97 -1.15
N GLY A 151 4.70 20.91 -2.06
CA GLY A 151 5.94 21.72 -2.02
C GLY A 151 7.17 20.84 -2.23
N ASN A 152 8.11 20.81 -1.28
CA ASN A 152 9.29 19.94 -1.27
C ASN A 152 9.16 18.71 -0.35
N CYS A 153 7.99 18.47 0.24
CA CYS A 153 7.81 17.33 1.12
C CYS A 153 7.75 15.99 0.34
N PRO A 154 8.29 14.89 0.91
CA PRO A 154 8.19 13.55 0.32
C PRO A 154 6.72 13.07 0.28
N HIS A 155 6.44 12.07 -0.55
CA HIS A 155 5.17 11.35 -0.45
C HIS A 155 5.23 10.44 0.78
N ARG A 156 4.08 10.12 1.39
CA ARG A 156 4.01 9.26 2.58
C ARG A 156 3.07 8.10 2.36
N LEU A 157 3.51 6.91 2.70
CA LEU A 157 2.70 5.71 2.71
C LEU A 157 2.34 5.36 4.15
N TYR A 158 1.07 5.53 4.50
CA TYR A 158 0.54 5.10 5.77
C TYR A 158 -0.07 3.71 5.61
N TYR A 159 0.24 2.79 6.52
CA TYR A 159 -0.29 1.43 6.46
C TYR A 159 -0.63 0.90 7.85
N VAL A 160 -1.61 0.01 7.89
CA VAL A 160 -2.01 -0.79 9.06
C VAL A 160 -1.86 -2.25 8.67
N PHE A 161 -1.25 -3.06 9.54
CA PHE A 161 -0.94 -4.45 9.25
C PHE A 161 -1.31 -5.37 10.41
N GLU A 162 -1.53 -6.64 10.08
CA GLU A 162 -1.58 -7.73 11.04
C GLU A 162 -0.26 -8.51 10.97
N GLY A 163 0.44 -8.58 12.09
CA GLY A 163 1.60 -9.45 12.27
C GLY A 163 1.17 -10.78 12.86
N ARG A 164 1.77 -11.88 12.38
CA ARG A 164 1.58 -13.23 12.92
C ARG A 164 2.93 -13.83 13.27
N VAL A 165 3.02 -14.38 14.47
CA VAL A 165 4.19 -15.11 14.95
C VAL A 165 3.88 -16.60 14.84
N LYS A 166 4.78 -17.36 14.21
CA LYS A 166 4.54 -18.78 13.93
C LYS A 166 4.56 -19.62 15.22
N ASP A 167 5.59 -19.41 16.03
CA ASP A 167 5.84 -20.10 17.29
C ASP A 167 6.09 -19.05 18.40
N PRO A 168 5.01 -18.46 18.97
CA PRO A 168 5.15 -17.46 20.04
C PRO A 168 5.71 -18.12 21.30
N GLU A 169 6.55 -17.39 22.04
CA GLU A 169 6.90 -17.77 23.41
C GLU A 169 5.63 -17.76 24.28
N THR A 170 5.63 -18.46 25.43
CA THR A 170 4.44 -18.59 26.29
C THR A 170 3.86 -17.26 26.78
N THR A 171 4.66 -16.19 26.76
CA THR A 171 4.24 -14.82 27.12
C THR A 171 3.85 -13.96 25.92
N ASP A 172 4.07 -14.45 24.70
CA ASP A 172 3.95 -13.66 23.48
C ASP A 172 2.58 -13.79 22.81
N THR A 173 2.16 -12.74 22.11
CA THR A 173 0.88 -12.71 21.41
C THR A 173 1.04 -13.28 19.99
N ARG A 174 0.26 -14.32 19.68
CA ARG A 174 0.29 -15.01 18.37
C ARG A 174 0.01 -14.09 17.17
N SER A 175 -0.85 -13.09 17.36
CA SER A 175 -1.11 -12.04 16.37
C SER A 175 -1.20 -10.67 17.02
N PHE A 176 -0.80 -9.65 16.29
CA PHE A 176 -0.84 -8.27 16.75
C PHE A 176 -1.12 -7.33 15.58
N LEU A 177 -1.61 -6.14 15.91
CA LEU A 177 -1.79 -5.08 14.93
C LEU A 177 -0.63 -4.09 15.04
N GLY A 178 -0.30 -3.50 13.91
CA GLY A 178 0.63 -2.38 13.87
C GLY A 178 0.25 -1.39 12.80
N ALA A 179 0.89 -0.24 12.84
CA ALA A 179 0.81 0.74 11.78
C ALA A 179 2.18 1.35 11.54
N GLY A 180 2.38 1.88 10.34
CA GLY A 180 3.62 2.54 9.98
C GLY A 180 3.42 3.67 8.98
N CYS A 181 4.46 4.46 8.87
CA CYS A 181 4.58 5.58 7.94
C CYS A 181 5.93 5.49 7.24
N ILE A 182 5.90 5.36 5.92
CA ILE A 182 7.10 5.32 5.08
C ILE A 182 7.17 6.61 4.27
N ASP A 183 8.30 7.29 4.34
CA ASP A 183 8.62 8.40 3.45
C ASP A 183 9.11 7.84 2.11
N ILE A 184 8.52 8.35 1.04
CA ILE A 184 8.85 8.01 -0.34
C ILE A 184 9.58 9.22 -0.95
N PRO A 185 10.88 9.10 -1.22
CA PRO A 185 11.65 10.15 -1.90
C PRO A 185 11.00 10.56 -3.22
N ARG A 186 11.18 11.83 -3.61
CA ARG A 186 10.63 12.36 -4.87
C ARG A 186 11.46 11.97 -6.08
N GLU A 187 11.51 10.67 -6.30
CA GLU A 187 12.17 10.04 -7.42
C GLU A 187 11.14 9.19 -8.17
N ARG A 188 11.33 9.03 -9.48
CA ARG A 188 10.41 8.23 -10.30
C ARG A 188 10.27 6.80 -9.76
N ARG A 189 11.39 6.21 -9.35
CA ARG A 189 11.50 4.83 -8.87
C ARG A 189 12.53 4.76 -7.74
N PRO A 190 12.15 5.08 -6.50
CA PRO A 190 13.07 5.13 -5.38
C PRO A 190 13.67 3.75 -5.10
N LYS A 191 14.97 3.75 -4.80
CA LYS A 191 15.71 2.54 -4.40
C LYS A 191 15.57 2.21 -2.92
N VAL A 192 15.39 3.25 -2.10
CA VAL A 192 15.31 3.14 -0.65
C VAL A 192 14.03 3.82 -0.19
N LEU A 193 13.31 3.16 0.72
CA LEU A 193 12.16 3.70 1.42
C LEU A 193 12.45 3.57 2.92
N ASP A 194 12.36 4.67 3.66
CA ASP A 194 12.62 4.71 5.09
C ASP A 194 11.34 5.12 5.83
N GLY A 195 11.16 4.62 7.04
CA GLY A 195 9.96 4.91 7.80
C GLY A 195 10.00 4.47 9.24
N GLU A 196 8.88 4.69 9.90
CA GLU A 196 8.65 4.32 11.28
C GLU A 196 7.44 3.39 11.36
N TYR A 197 7.43 2.53 12.37
CA TYR A 197 6.29 1.68 12.68
C TYR A 197 6.11 1.53 14.18
N TRP A 198 4.90 1.12 14.56
CA TRP A 198 4.56 0.72 15.90
C TRP A 198 3.63 -0.49 15.88
N THR A 199 3.60 -1.22 16.99
CA THR A 199 2.71 -2.37 17.18
C THR A 199 2.04 -2.30 18.54
N ASN A 200 0.85 -2.88 18.66
CA ASN A 200 0.18 -3.11 19.93
C ASN A 200 0.55 -4.45 20.57
N ARG A 201 1.61 -5.12 20.10
CA ARG A 201 2.09 -6.39 20.68
C ARG A 201 2.39 -6.18 22.16
N GLU A 202 1.90 -7.08 23.01
CA GLU A 202 2.08 -7.02 24.48
C GLU A 202 1.68 -5.69 25.14
N TRP A 203 0.72 -4.95 24.56
CA TRP A 203 0.28 -3.65 25.09
C TRP A 203 -0.26 -3.72 26.54
N HIS A 204 -0.84 -4.86 26.92
CA HIS A 204 -1.41 -5.09 28.26
C HIS A 204 -0.34 -5.13 29.36
N ASN A 205 0.92 -5.39 29.00
CA ASN A 205 2.07 -5.34 29.90
C ASN A 205 2.87 -4.04 29.78
N GLY A 206 2.39 -3.07 28.98
CA GLY A 206 3.14 -1.84 28.69
C GLY A 206 4.37 -2.05 27.80
N LEU A 207 4.42 -3.16 27.05
CA LEU A 207 5.57 -3.55 26.21
C LEU A 207 5.31 -3.33 24.72
N ASN A 208 4.47 -2.35 24.38
CA ASN A 208 4.20 -2.00 22.98
C ASN A 208 5.46 -1.49 22.28
N THR A 209 5.74 -2.03 21.10
CA THR A 209 7.00 -1.75 20.41
C THR A 209 6.83 -0.71 19.30
N ALA A 210 7.88 0.05 19.09
CA ALA A 210 8.04 0.96 17.97
C ALA A 210 9.45 0.83 17.39
N GLY A 211 9.61 1.30 16.16
CA GLY A 211 10.82 1.03 15.43
C GLY A 211 10.94 1.75 14.11
N LEU A 212 12.09 1.54 13.46
CA LEU A 212 12.38 2.04 12.13
C LEU A 212 12.32 0.90 11.13
N VAL A 213 11.87 1.20 9.92
CA VAL A 213 11.95 0.31 8.78
C VAL A 213 12.77 0.96 7.67
N ARG A 214 13.56 0.14 6.98
CA ARG A 214 14.29 0.51 5.76
C ARG A 214 14.09 -0.58 4.72
N PHE A 215 13.51 -0.20 3.59
CA PHE A 215 13.28 -1.09 2.46
C PHE A 215 14.23 -0.73 1.33
N THR A 216 15.09 -1.67 0.92
CA THR A 216 16.02 -1.53 -0.18
C THR A 216 15.57 -2.40 -1.34
N ARG A 217 15.29 -1.78 -2.47
CA ARG A 217 14.74 -2.45 -3.66
C ARG A 217 15.73 -3.47 -4.23
N LEU A 218 15.20 -4.63 -4.63
CA LEU A 218 15.92 -5.69 -5.35
C LEU A 218 16.04 -5.42 -6.86
#